data_AF-A4UNM5-F1
#
_entry.id   AF-A4UNM5-F1
#
_cell.length_a   1.000
_cell.length_b   1.000
_cell.length_c   1.000
_cell.angle_alpha   90.00
_cell.angle_beta   90.00
_cell.angle_gamma   90.00
#
_symmetry.space_group_name_H-M   'P 1'
#
loop_
_entity.id
_entity.type
_entity.pdbx_description
1 polymer ?
#
loop_
_entity_poly.entity_id
_entity_poly.type
_entity_poly.pdbx_seq_one_letter_code
_entity_poly.pdbx_strand_id
1 'polypeptide(L)' 'DILPLDNVPRALVNFDTRGFIKLVAEAGSGQLIGVQAVAPEAGELIQTAALAIRARMTVNELADQ' A
#
# COMPACT_ATOMS: atom_id res chain seq x y z
N ASP A 1 -12.74 -8.97 2.63
CA ASP A 1 -11.72 -9.98 2.30
C ASP A 1 -10.32 -9.46 2.54
N ILE A 2 -9.52 -10.23 3.27
CA ILE A 2 -8.10 -9.99 3.47
C ILE A 2 -7.41 -10.59 2.24
N LEU A 3 -6.84 -9.74 1.39
CA LEU A 3 -6.02 -10.19 0.27
C LEU A 3 -4.68 -10.70 0.83
N PRO A 4 -4.31 -11.97 0.61
CA PRO A 4 -2.95 -12.42 0.87
C PRO A 4 -1.99 -11.75 -0.12
N LEU A 5 -0.74 -11.60 0.34
CA LEU A 5 0.29 -10.71 -0.21
C LEU A 5 0.94 -11.21 -1.51
N ASP A 6 0.17 -11.74 -2.46
CA ASP A 6 0.71 -12.48 -3.60
C ASP A 6 1.11 -11.62 -4.81
N ASN A 7 1.24 -10.30 -4.66
CA ASN A 7 1.69 -9.41 -5.75
C ASN A 7 2.63 -8.29 -5.30
N VAL A 8 3.49 -8.50 -4.29
CA VAL A 8 4.47 -7.49 -3.88
C VAL A 8 5.88 -7.89 -4.31
N PRO A 9 6.34 -7.51 -5.52
CA PRO A 9 7.76 -7.56 -5.83
C PRO A 9 8.49 -6.64 -4.84
N ARG A 10 9.62 -7.13 -4.33
CA ARG A 10 10.62 -6.42 -3.52
C ARG A 10 10.41 -6.27 -2.01
N ALA A 11 9.19 -6.31 -1.45
CA ALA A 11 9.00 -6.13 0.01
C ALA A 11 9.51 -7.31 0.87
N LEU A 12 9.62 -8.52 0.31
CA LEU A 12 10.07 -9.71 1.04
C LEU A 12 11.59 -9.85 1.17
N VAL A 13 12.39 -8.99 0.53
CA VAL A 13 13.83 -9.27 0.40
C VAL A 13 14.66 -8.71 1.56
N ASN A 14 14.19 -7.72 2.34
CA ASN A 14 15.09 -7.07 3.31
C ASN A 14 14.55 -6.60 4.67
N PHE A 15 13.25 -6.72 5.00
CA PHE A 15 12.77 -6.08 6.22
C PHE A 15 12.10 -7.05 7.18
N ASP A 16 12.68 -7.10 8.38
CA ASP A 16 12.11 -7.53 9.65
C ASP A 16 10.57 -7.59 9.60
N THR A 17 10.01 -8.80 9.69
CA THR A 17 8.58 -9.10 9.48
C THR A 17 7.65 -8.56 10.58
N ARG A 18 8.14 -7.69 11.46
CA ARG A 18 7.36 -7.05 12.51
C ARG A 18 6.63 -5.83 11.95
N GLY A 19 5.43 -6.04 11.42
CA GLY A 19 4.62 -4.95 10.91
C GLY A 19 3.54 -5.36 9.92
N PHE A 20 2.79 -4.38 9.42
CA PHE A 20 1.88 -4.55 8.29
C PHE A 20 1.64 -3.24 7.55
N ILE A 21 1.23 -3.37 6.29
CA ILE A 21 0.68 -2.28 5.48
C ILE A 21 -0.70 -2.73 5.02
N LYS A 22 -1.71 -1.90 5.22
CA LYS A 22 -3.09 -2.12 4.78
C LYS A 22 -3.49 -0.99 3.84
N LEU A 23 -3.90 -1.34 2.64
CA LEU A 23 -4.50 -0.43 1.67
C LEU A 23 -6.02 -0.53 1.77
N VAL A 24 -6.70 0.61 1.64
CA VAL A 24 -8.16 0.70 1.61
C VAL A 24 -8.56 1.28 0.26
N ALA A 25 -9.34 0.52 -0.50
CA ALA A 25 -9.81 0.91 -1.81
C ALA A 25 -11.34 1.04 -1.83
N GLU A 26 -11.83 1.95 -2.65
CA GLU A 26 -13.25 2.02 -2.99
C GLU A 26 -13.62 0.80 -3.85
N ALA A 27 -14.71 0.12 -3.51
CA ALA A 27 -15.02 -1.21 -4.07
C ALA A 27 -15.41 -1.20 -5.56
N GLY A 28 -15.88 -0.07 -6.10
CA GLY A 28 -16.32 0.01 -7.49
C GLY A 28 -15.18 0.35 -8.46
N SER A 29 -14.43 1.40 -8.13
CA SER A 29 -13.35 1.97 -8.94
C SER A 29 -11.99 1.40 -8.61
N GLY A 30 -11.81 0.79 -7.44
CA GLY A 30 -10.49 0.40 -6.93
C GLY A 30 -9.62 1.59 -6.53
N GLN A 31 -10.19 2.81 -6.46
CA GLN A 31 -9.47 4.01 -6.05
C GLN A 31 -8.93 3.85 -4.63
N LEU A 32 -7.66 4.16 -4.43
CA LEU A 32 -7.04 4.18 -3.11
C LEU A 32 -7.61 5.34 -2.28
N ILE A 33 -8.25 5.01 -1.16
CA ILE A 33 -8.89 5.97 -0.24
C ILE A 33 -8.20 6.04 1.13
N GLY A 34 -7.28 5.11 1.43
CA GLY A 34 -6.56 5.13 2.69
C GLY A 34 -5.42 4.12 2.77
N VAL A 35 -4.46 4.40 3.65
CA VAL A 35 -3.34 3.50 3.97
C VAL A 35 -3.10 3.51 5.48
N GLN A 36 -2.85 2.34 6.04
CA GLN A 36 -2.40 2.17 7.43
C GLN A 36 -1.11 1.37 7.40
N ALA A 37 -0.05 1.85 8.05
CA ALA A 37 1.23 1.19 8.09
C ALA A 37 1.80 1.17 9.51
N VAL A 38 2.31 0.02 9.92
CA VAL A 38 3.10 -0.17 11.13
C VAL A 38 4.34 -0.92 10.71
N ALA A 39 5.46 -0.21 10.56
CA ALA A 39 6.76 -0.75 10.18
C ALA A 39 7.84 0.28 10.57
N PRO A 40 9.11 -0.12 10.79
CA PRO A 40 10.19 0.82 11.08
C PRO A 40 10.35 1.90 9.98
N GLU A 41 10.03 1.58 8.73
CA GLU A 41 10.11 2.45 7.56
C GLU A 41 8.75 3.07 7.15
N ALA A 42 7.72 3.00 8.00
CA ALA A 42 6.37 3.44 7.65
C ALA A 42 6.27 4.94 7.28
N GLY A 43 7.17 5.79 7.82
CA GLY A 43 7.21 7.22 7.53
C GLY A 43 7.55 7.56 6.08
N GLU A 44 8.41 6.78 5.42
CA GLU A 44 8.75 6.99 4.01
C GLU A 44 7.62 6.50 3.10
N LEU A 45 7.03 5.35 3.43
CA LEU A 45 5.93 4.76 2.66
C LEU A 45 4.64 5.60 2.73
N ILE A 46 4.36 6.24 3.87
CA ILE A 46 3.12 7.00 4.03
C ILE A 46 3.08 8.27 3.16
N GLN A 47 4.23 8.85 2.82
CA GLN A 47 4.29 9.99 1.90
C GLN A 47 3.86 9.60 0.48
N THR A 48 4.38 8.49 -0.03
CA THR A 48 3.98 7.95 -1.34
C THR A 48 2.50 7.62 -1.37
N ALA A 49 1.99 6.98 -0.31
CA ALA A 49 0.57 6.69 -0.16
C ALA A 49 -0.30 7.97 -0.16
N ALA A 50 0.12 9.02 0.55
CA ALA A 50 -0.60 10.29 0.59
C ALA A 50 -0.66 10.95 -0.80
N LEU A 51 0.43 10.89 -1.56
CA LEU A 51 0.44 11.40 -2.93
C LEU A 51 -0.49 10.60 -3.85
N ALA A 52 -0.47 9.27 -3.76
CA ALA A 52 -1.33 8.39 -4.55
C ALA A 52 -2.82 8.64 -4.27
N ILE A 53 -3.22 8.80 -2.99
CA ILE A 53 -4.58 9.17 -2.60
C ILE A 53 -4.96 10.54 -3.19
N ARG A 54 -4.07 11.53 -3.09
CA ARG A 54 -4.30 12.87 -3.64
C ARG A 54 -4.44 12.85 -5.16
N ALA A 55 -3.67 12.00 -5.85
CA ALA A 55 -3.73 11.79 -7.29
C ALA A 55 -4.93 10.94 -7.73
N ARG A 56 -5.75 10.44 -6.79
CA ARG A 56 -6.89 9.55 -7.04
C ARG A 56 -6.50 8.28 -7.79
N MET A 57 -5.30 7.77 -7.52
CA MET A 57 -4.81 6.53 -8.11
C MET A 57 -5.60 5.33 -7.61
N THR A 58 -5.73 4.33 -8.46
CA THR A 58 -6.20 3.00 -8.09
C THR A 58 -5.09 2.19 -7.42
N VAL A 59 -5.46 1.15 -6.68
CA VAL A 59 -4.48 0.22 -6.08
C VAL A 59 -3.58 -0.43 -7.14
N ASN A 60 -4.12 -0.70 -8.34
CA ASN A 60 -3.36 -1.31 -9.43
C ASN A 60 -2.32 -0.35 -10.00
N GLU A 61 -2.69 0.91 -10.26
CA GLU A 61 -1.75 1.93 -10.73
C GLU A 61 -0.63 2.21 -9.71
N LEU A 62 -0.92 2.07 -8.41
CA LEU A 62 0.10 2.16 -7.36
C LEU A 62 1.02 0.93 -7.34
N ALA A 63 0.52 -0.25 -7.68
CA ALA A 63 1.32 -1.49 -7.72
C ALA A 63 2.21 -1.59 -8.97
N ASP A 64 1.81 -0.93 -10.06
CA ASP A 64 2.56 -0.87 -11.33
C ASP A 64 3.69 0.20 -11.33
N GLN A 65 3.86 0.96 -10.24
CA GLN A 65 4.94 1.93 -10.00
C GLN A 65 6.12 1.28 -9.24
#